data_AF-A0A1X4HS74-F1
#
_entry.id   AF-A0A1X4HS74-F1
#
_cell.length_a   1.000
_cell.length_b   1.000
_cell.length_c   1.000
_cell.angle_alpha   90.00
_cell.angle_beta   90.00
_cell.angle_gamma   90.00
#
_symmetry.space_group_name_H-M   'P 1'
#
loop_
_entity.id
_entity.type
_entity.pdbx_description
1 polymer ?
#
loop_
_entity_poly.entity_id
_entity_poly.type
_entity_poly.pdbx_seq_one_letter_code
_entity_poly.pdbx_strand_id
1 'polypeptide(L)' 'MSEVYAVRRTRLRECCNAGGSAAALVSRPANVRYLAGAAPEGAVLLLGRTEDLLVYAGPPDDRSPQSHPDESLRVHVVPG' A
#
# COMPACT_ATOMS: atom_id res chain seq x y z
N MET A 1 12.36 6.01 8.53
CA MET A 1 10.91 5.80 8.80
C MET A 1 10.30 4.61 8.03
N SER A 2 10.88 4.17 6.90
CA SER A 2 10.39 3.04 6.08
C SER A 2 10.20 1.71 6.86
N GLU A 3 11.12 1.37 7.78
CA GLU A 3 11.10 0.09 8.50
C GLU A 3 9.80 -0.16 9.31
N VAL A 4 9.18 0.90 9.85
CA VAL A 4 7.93 0.78 10.62
C VAL A 4 6.78 0.27 9.75
N TYR A 5 6.70 0.73 8.50
CA TYR A 5 5.66 0.32 7.57
C TYR A 5 5.86 -1.13 7.13
N ALA A 6 7.11 -1.52 6.83
CA ALA A 6 7.45 -2.91 6.52
C ALA A 6 7.06 -3.88 7.65
N VAL A 7 7.38 -3.54 8.91
CA VAL A 7 6.99 -4.36 10.08
C VAL A 7 5.47 -4.51 10.18
N ARG A 8 4.69 -3.45 9.94
CA ARG A 8 3.22 -3.51 9.97
C ARG A 8 2.67 -4.42 8.87
N ARG A 9 3.21 -4.33 7.65
CA ARG A 9 2.82 -5.19 6.53
C ARG A 9 3.16 -6.65 6.79
N THR A 10 4.34 -6.95 7.35
CA THR A 10 4.73 -8.30 7.75
C THR A 10 3.77 -8.90 8.76
N ARG A 11 3.43 -8.17 9.83
CA ARG A 11 2.45 -8.62 10.83
C ARG A 11 1.07 -8.90 10.22
N LEU A 12 0.60 -8.02 9.34
CA LEU A 12 -0.68 -8.23 8.65
C LEU A 12 -0.64 -9.49 7.77
N ARG A 13 0.46 -9.71 7.04
CA ARG A 13 0.66 -10.91 6.22
C ARG A 13 0.64 -12.19 7.06
N GLU A 14 1.32 -12.19 8.22
CA GLU A 14 1.30 -13.31 9.16
C GLU A 14 -0.12 -13.62 9.65
N CYS A 15 -0.90 -12.60 10.02
CA CYS A 15 -2.30 -12.76 10.40
C CYS A 15 -3.16 -13.35 9.27
N CYS A 16 -3.02 -12.85 8.04
CA CYS A 16 -3.77 -13.36 6.89
C CYS A 16 -3.39 -14.80 6.54
N ASN A 17 -2.10 -15.13 6.58
CA ASN A 17 -1.61 -16.48 6.34
C ASN A 17 -2.14 -17.47 7.40
N ALA A 18 -2.18 -17.07 8.68
CA ALA A 18 -2.78 -17.87 9.75
C ALA A 18 -4.28 -18.13 9.51
N GLY A 19 -4.98 -17.22 8.83
CA GLY A 19 -6.35 -17.38 8.36
C GLY A 19 -6.51 -18.10 7.02
N GLY A 20 -5.43 -18.65 6.44
CA GLY A 20 -5.44 -19.37 5.16
C GLY A 20 -5.45 -18.47 3.92
N SER A 21 -5.32 -17.16 4.07
CA SER A 21 -5.27 -16.21 2.96
C SER A 21 -3.83 -15.94 2.53
N ALA A 22 -3.50 -16.22 1.27
CA ALA A 22 -2.16 -16.01 0.72
C ALA A 22 -1.82 -14.54 0.39
N ALA A 23 -2.81 -13.64 0.46
CA ALA A 23 -2.69 -12.23 0.15
C ALA A 23 -3.74 -11.41 0.91
N ALA A 24 -3.55 -10.09 0.97
CA ALA A 24 -4.52 -9.16 1.55
C ALA A 24 -4.70 -7.93 0.65
N LEU A 25 -5.95 -7.52 0.42
CA LEU A 25 -6.30 -6.28 -0.27
C LEU A 25 -6.80 -5.25 0.74
N VAL A 26 -6.16 -4.10 0.82
CA VAL A 26 -6.49 -3.03 1.76
C VAL A 26 -6.89 -1.78 0.98
N SER A 27 -8.18 -1.42 1.04
CA SER A 27 -8.75 -0.28 0.31
C SER A 27 -9.18 0.89 1.20
N ARG A 28 -9.26 0.69 2.51
CA ARG A 28 -9.73 1.74 3.43
C ARG A 28 -8.61 2.76 3.66
N PRO A 29 -8.81 4.08 3.35
CA PRO A 29 -7.71 5.05 3.30
C PRO A 29 -6.85 5.15 4.58
N ALA A 30 -7.47 5.06 5.75
CA ALA A 30 -6.75 5.07 7.03
C ALA A 30 -5.80 3.87 7.18
N ASN A 31 -6.23 2.68 6.75
CA ASN A 31 -5.42 1.47 6.83
C ASN A 31 -4.29 1.51 5.81
N VAL A 32 -4.55 2.03 4.60
CA VAL A 32 -3.51 2.20 3.57
C VAL A 32 -2.42 3.14 4.09
N ARG A 33 -2.78 4.30 4.64
CA ARG A 33 -1.78 5.22 5.23
C ARG A 33 -1.04 4.64 6.42
N TYR A 34 -1.72 3.85 7.25
CA TYR A 34 -1.07 3.14 8.35
C TYR A 34 0.00 2.15 7.87
N LEU A 35 -0.21 1.49 6.72
CA LEU A 35 0.67 0.45 6.19
C LEU A 35 1.70 0.94 5.16
N ALA A 36 1.44 2.07 4.50
CA ALA A 36 2.21 2.58 3.37
C ALA A 36 2.72 4.03 3.56
N GLY A 37 2.42 4.68 4.68
CA GLY A 37 2.83 6.06 4.93
C GLY A 37 1.94 7.09 4.24
N ALA A 38 2.55 8.14 3.68
CA ALA A 38 1.80 9.17 2.96
C ALA A 38 1.36 8.62 1.60
N ALA A 39 0.37 7.74 1.59
CA ALA A 39 -0.24 7.18 0.39
C ALA A 39 -1.27 8.16 -0.23
N PRO A 40 -1.34 8.24 -1.57
CA PRO A 40 -2.30 9.10 -2.26
C PRO A 40 -3.76 8.79 -1.91
N GLU A 41 -4.65 9.74 -2.17
CA GLU A 41 -6.08 9.49 -2.09
C GLU A 41 -6.51 8.45 -3.14
N GLY A 42 -7.50 7.62 -2.79
CA GLY A 42 -7.94 6.52 -3.66
C GLY A 42 -6.94 5.36 -3.77
N ALA A 43 -5.80 5.42 -3.07
CA ALA A 43 -4.82 4.34 -3.10
C ALA A 43 -5.35 3.05 -2.45
N VAL A 44 -4.95 1.92 -3.02
CA VAL A 44 -5.24 0.55 -2.57
C VAL A 44 -3.92 -0.20 -2.45
N LEU A 45 -3.74 -0.93 -1.36
CA LEU A 45 -2.54 -1.72 -1.11
C LEU A 45 -2.85 -3.21 -1.27
N LEU A 46 -2.09 -3.89 -2.13
CA LEU A 46 -2.06 -5.35 -2.26
C LEU A 46 -0.82 -5.89 -1.55
N LEU A 47 -1.03 -6.72 -0.52
CA LEU A 47 0.04 -7.48 0.13
C LEU A 47 0.08 -8.87 -0.48
N GLY A 48 1.09 -9.12 -1.30
CA GLY A 48 1.33 -10.42 -1.91
C GLY A 48 2.27 -11.29 -1.09
N ARG A 49 2.52 -12.50 -1.61
CA ARG A 49 3.49 -13.43 -1.03
C ARG A 49 4.94 -12.97 -1.21
N THR A 50 5.22 -12.29 -2.32
CA THR A 50 6.58 -11.91 -2.74
C THR A 50 6.78 -10.41 -2.84
N GLU A 51 5.73 -9.65 -3.18
CA GLU A 51 5.80 -8.21 -3.35
C GLU A 51 4.57 -7.52 -2.76
N ASP A 52 4.78 -6.29 -2.30
CA ASP A 52 3.74 -5.38 -1.84
C ASP A 52 3.57 -4.27 -2.88
N LEU A 53 2.32 -4.03 -3.28
CA LEU A 53 2.02 -3.17 -4.42
C LEU A 53 0.96 -2.12 -4.05
N LEU A 54 1.34 -0.85 -4.20
CA LEU A 54 0.46 0.30 -3.97
C LEU A 54 -0.13 0.74 -5.32
N VAL A 55 -1.44 0.57 -5.49
CA VAL A 55 -2.18 1.01 -6.67
C VAL A 55 -2.87 2.32 -6.39
N TYR A 56 -2.82 3.28 -7.30
CA TYR A 56 -3.73 4.44 -7.28
C TYR A 56 -3.96 4.96 -8.70
N ALA A 57 -5.09 5.64 -8.89
CA ALA A 57 -5.36 6.35 -10.14
C ALA A 57 -4.43 7.56 -10.23
N GLY A 58 -3.65 7.66 -11.31
CA GLY A 58 -2.83 8.84 -11.55
C GLY A 58 -3.73 10.06 -11.77
N PRO A 59 -3.36 11.25 -11.30
CA PRO A 59 -4.13 12.44 -11.61
C PRO A 59 -4.04 12.70 -13.13
N PRO A 60 -5.10 13.24 -13.77
CA PRO A 60 -5.04 13.66 -15.17
C PRO A 60 -4.08 14.85 -15.39
N ASP A 61 -3.68 15.54 -14.32
CA ASP A 61 -2.75 16.67 -14.36
C ASP A 61 -1.77 16.61 -13.18
N ASP A 62 -0.50 16.91 -13.44
CA ASP A 62 0.71 16.44 -12.75
C ASP A 62 0.98 17.12 -11.37
N ARG A 63 -0.07 17.53 -10.66
CA ARG A 63 0.02 18.24 -9.36
C ARG A 63 -0.75 17.50 -8.28
N SER A 64 -0.15 16.43 -7.76
CA SER A 64 -0.49 15.93 -6.43
C SER A 64 0.49 16.50 -5.40
N PRO A 65 0.03 16.87 -4.19
CA PRO A 65 0.91 17.21 -3.09
C PRO A 65 1.84 16.02 -2.83
N GLN A 66 3.07 16.30 -2.39
CA GLN A 66 4.15 15.31 -2.16
C GLN A 66 3.70 14.20 -1.20
N SER A 67 2.99 13.23 -1.73
CA SER A 67 2.60 11.99 -1.08
C SER A 67 3.81 11.09 -1.23
N HIS A 68 4.58 10.94 -0.16
CA HIS A 68 5.78 10.09 -0.16
C HIS A 68 5.43 8.78 0.55
N PRO A 69 4.82 7.80 -0.16
CA PRO A 69 4.60 6.49 0.42
C PRO A 69 5.95 5.84 0.74
N ASP A 70 5.91 4.76 1.50
CA ASP A 70 7.08 3.95 1.79
C ASP A 70 7.82 3.57 0.49
N GLU A 71 9.07 3.99 0.37
CA GLU A 71 9.94 3.82 -0.80
C GLU A 71 10.20 2.34 -1.13
N SER A 72 10.00 1.45 -0.16
CA SER A 72 10.09 -0.01 -0.37
C SER A 72 8.87 -0.60 -1.09
N LEU A 73 7.79 0.15 -1.28
CA LEU A 73 6.60 -0.31 -1.99
C LEU A 73 6.74 -0.10 -3.48
N ARG A 74 6.36 -1.13 -4.24
CA ARG A 74 6.20 -1.00 -5.68
C ARG A 74 4.92 -0.20 -5.95
N VAL A 75 5.03 0.88 -6.71
CA VAL A 75 3.90 1.71 -7.11
C VAL A 75 3.39 1.28 -8.49
N HIS A 76 2.08 1.14 -8.63
CA HIS A 76 1.41 0.91 -9.90
C HIS A 76 0.34 1.98 -10.12
N VAL A 77 0.55 2.84 -11.11
CA VAL A 77 -0.42 3.87 -11.49
C VAL A 77 -1.34 3.32 -12.56
N VAL A 78 -2.65 3.37 -12.31
CA VAL A 78 -3.66 2.98 -13.30
C VAL A 78 -4.23 4.22 -14.00
N PRO A 79 -4.58 4.11 -15.30
CA PRO A 79 -5.32 5.17 -15.97
C PRO A 79 -6.70 5.34 -15.30
N GLY A 80 -7.09 6.59 -15.07
CA GLY A 80 -8.39 6.97 -14.51
C GLY A 80 -9.50 7.05 -15.56
#